data_AF-A0A1G0WFY9-F1
#
_entry.id   AF-A0A1G0WFY9-F1
#
_cell.length_a   1.000
_cell.length_b   1.000
_cell.length_c   1.000
_cell.angle_alpha   90.00
_cell.angle_beta   90.00
_cell.angle_gamma   90.00
#
_symmetry.space_group_name_H-M   'P 1'
#
loop_
_entity.id
_entity.type
_entity.pdbx_description
1 polymer ?
#
loop_
_entity_poly.entity_id
_entity_poly.type
_entity_poly.pdbx_seq_one_letter_code
_entity_poly.pdbx_strand_id
1 'polypeptide(L)'
;MKIDFPRIPFTSDYSLFKKISELGQKLSDFHLSYENIINKPISKYPVISKNDTIEKVYYDDVQQRVYINKEKYFTNVTPELWNYHIGGYQILKKYLDWRKGRIMDFDKYYCQMITAIAKTIELQNKIDEIYNKIEENVIEF
;
A
#
# COMPACT_ATOMS: atom_id res chain seq x y z
N MET A 1 -15.68 12.68 -3.48
CA MET A 1 -15.95 12.91 -4.91
C MET A 1 -17.01 11.94 -5.40
N LYS A 2 -18.18 12.44 -5.81
CA LYS A 2 -19.28 11.62 -6.35
C LYS A 2 -20.00 12.25 -7.54
N ILE A 3 -19.73 13.52 -7.85
CA ILE A 3 -20.58 14.34 -8.73
C ILE A 3 -19.77 14.98 -9.88
N ASP A 4 -18.45 15.17 -9.74
CA ASP A 4 -17.60 15.77 -10.78
C ASP A 4 -16.15 15.24 -10.68
N PHE A 5 -15.33 15.48 -11.71
CA PHE A 5 -13.92 15.10 -11.76
C PHE A 5 -13.10 15.78 -10.66
N PRO A 6 -12.06 15.10 -10.12
CA PRO A 6 -11.11 15.73 -9.21
C PRO A 6 -10.47 16.97 -9.84
N ARG A 7 -10.52 18.08 -9.12
CA ARG A 7 -9.72 19.27 -9.41
C ARG A 7 -8.53 19.30 -8.45
N ILE A 8 -7.37 19.71 -8.96
CA ILE A 8 -6.13 19.77 -8.19
C ILE A 8 -5.80 21.24 -7.94
N PRO A 9 -5.72 21.71 -6.69
CA PRO A 9 -5.29 23.07 -6.39
C PRO A 9 -3.80 23.24 -6.73
N PHE A 10 -3.46 24.34 -7.38
CA PHE A 10 -2.07 24.72 -7.67
C PHE A 10 -1.67 25.89 -6.80
N THR A 11 -0.73 25.69 -5.88
CA THR A 11 -0.18 26.79 -5.07
C THR A 11 0.72 27.70 -5.92
N SER A 12 0.67 29.00 -5.64
CA SER A 12 1.60 30.01 -6.17
C SER A 12 2.99 29.97 -5.49
N ASP A 13 3.12 29.29 -4.34
CA ASP A 13 4.41 29.06 -3.70
C ASP A 13 5.17 27.93 -4.43
N TYR A 14 6.15 28.33 -5.24
CA TYR A 14 7.01 27.42 -5.98
C TYR A 14 7.74 26.40 -5.10
N SER A 15 8.17 26.79 -3.89
CA SER A 15 8.89 25.89 -2.99
C SER A 15 7.97 24.80 -2.47
N LEU A 16 6.72 25.18 -2.14
CA LEU A 16 5.70 24.23 -1.73
C LEU A 16 5.28 23.30 -2.87
N PHE A 17 5.10 23.84 -4.08
CA PHE A 17 4.84 23.05 -5.29
C PHE A 17 5.95 22.03 -5.56
N LYS A 18 7.21 22.46 -5.49
CA LYS A 18 8.36 21.57 -5.67
C LYS A 18 8.35 20.45 -4.62
N LYS A 19 8.10 20.78 -3.36
CA LYS A 19 8.05 19.79 -2.26
C LYS A 19 6.96 18.73 -2.49
N ILE A 20 5.75 19.12 -2.86
CA ILE A 20 4.69 18.14 -3.14
C ILE A 20 4.98 17.32 -4.39
N SER A 21 5.56 17.93 -5.44
CA SER A 21 5.99 17.22 -6.65
C SER A 21 7.03 16.13 -6.34
N GLU A 22 8.02 16.43 -5.49
CA GLU A 22 9.01 15.44 -5.05
C GLU A 22 8.39 14.28 -4.24
N LEU A 23 7.37 14.55 -3.41
CA LEU A 23 6.62 13.51 -2.71
C LEU A 23 5.78 12.68 -3.69
N GLY A 24 5.13 13.32 -4.67
CA GLY A 24 4.38 12.64 -5.73
C GLY A 24 5.26 11.73 -6.59
N GLN A 25 6.49 12.16 -6.92
CA GLN A 25 7.46 11.33 -7.62
C GLN A 25 7.83 10.09 -6.80
N LYS A 26 8.14 10.25 -5.51
CA LYS A 26 8.44 9.11 -4.62
C LYS A 26 7.27 8.13 -4.54
N LEU A 27 6.04 8.64 -4.51
CA LEU A 27 4.84 7.80 -4.51
C LEU A 27 4.75 7.00 -5.82
N SER A 28 4.90 7.65 -6.96
CA SER A 28 4.92 7.00 -8.28
C SER A 28 6.00 5.91 -8.35
N ASP A 29 7.21 6.22 -7.88
CA ASP A 29 8.32 5.28 -7.83
C ASP A 29 7.96 4.06 -6.98
N PHE A 30 7.21 4.25 -5.88
CA PHE A 30 6.73 3.16 -5.04
C PHE A 30 5.80 2.18 -5.73
N HIS A 31 5.05 2.64 -6.71
CA HIS A 31 4.09 1.82 -7.45
C HIS A 31 4.64 1.24 -8.76
N LEU A 32 5.71 1.83 -9.31
CA LEU A 32 6.31 1.43 -10.58
C LEU A 32 7.61 0.64 -10.42
N SER A 33 8.49 1.06 -9.50
CA SER A 33 9.86 0.56 -9.40
C SER A 33 10.02 -0.40 -8.23
N TYR A 34 9.64 -1.64 -8.45
CA TYR A 34 9.77 -2.70 -7.46
C TYR A 34 11.24 -2.80 -6.97
N GLU A 35 12.23 -2.91 -7.85
CA GLU A 35 13.61 -3.30 -7.47
C GLU A 35 14.33 -2.35 -6.48
N ASN A 36 14.10 -1.04 -6.53
CA ASN A 36 14.79 -0.06 -5.67
C ASN A 36 14.26 0.00 -4.22
N ILE A 37 13.09 -0.60 -3.97
CA ILE A 37 12.32 -0.43 -2.73
C ILE A 37 12.37 -1.70 -1.87
N ILE A 38 12.73 -2.81 -2.51
CA ILE A 38 12.29 -4.17 -2.20
C ILE A 38 13.40 -5.08 -1.72
N ASN A 39 14.65 -4.63 -1.72
CA ASN A 39 15.76 -5.47 -1.29
C ASN A 39 15.59 -6.01 0.14
N LYS A 40 14.72 -5.39 0.95
CA LYS A 40 14.36 -5.87 2.30
C LYS A 40 12.86 -5.64 2.57
N PRO A 41 11.97 -6.58 2.21
CA PRO A 41 10.55 -6.46 2.52
C PRO A 41 10.32 -6.51 4.04
N ILE A 42 9.34 -5.74 4.52
CA ILE A 42 8.98 -5.73 5.95
C ILE A 42 8.23 -7.01 6.35
N SER A 43 7.47 -7.58 5.42
CA SER A 43 6.73 -8.83 5.59
C SER A 43 7.58 -10.02 5.18
N LYS A 44 7.36 -11.16 5.84
CA LYS A 44 7.97 -12.45 5.53
C LYS A 44 6.89 -13.52 5.39
N TYR A 45 7.24 -14.61 4.72
CA TYR A 45 6.43 -15.81 4.58
C TYR A 45 7.20 -17.02 5.14
N PRO A 46 7.25 -17.18 6.48
CA PRO A 46 8.35 -17.89 7.14
C PRO A 46 8.14 -19.41 7.26
N VAL A 47 6.92 -19.91 7.13
CA VAL A 47 6.60 -21.31 7.38
C VAL A 47 6.97 -22.15 6.17
N ILE A 48 7.76 -23.21 6.36
CA ILE A 48 8.05 -24.20 5.31
C ILE A 48 7.07 -25.36 5.49
N SER A 49 6.18 -25.57 4.53
CA SER A 49 5.27 -26.72 4.50
C SER A 49 4.98 -27.14 3.06
N LYS A 50 4.30 -28.27 2.86
CA LYS A 50 3.95 -28.78 1.51
C LYS A 50 2.74 -28.08 0.91
N ASN A 51 1.99 -27.30 1.70
CA ASN A 51 0.73 -26.70 1.27
C ASN A 51 0.82 -25.18 1.20
N ASP A 52 1.19 -24.69 0.03
CA ASP A 52 1.15 -23.27 -0.32
C ASP A 52 -0.18 -22.84 -0.98
N THR A 53 -1.22 -23.67 -0.91
CA THR A 53 -2.52 -23.36 -1.51
C THR A 53 -3.21 -22.25 -0.72
N ILE A 54 -3.73 -21.26 -1.44
CA ILE A 54 -4.58 -20.21 -0.87
C ILE A 54 -5.99 -20.79 -0.72
N GLU A 55 -6.36 -21.16 0.50
CA GLU A 55 -7.63 -21.82 0.80
C GLU A 55 -8.60 -20.85 1.48
N LYS A 56 -8.17 -20.36 2.64
CA LYS A 56 -8.98 -19.50 3.51
C LYS A 56 -8.13 -18.35 3.99
N VAL A 57 -8.41 -17.19 3.43
CA VAL A 57 -7.78 -15.94 3.83
C VAL A 57 -8.43 -15.43 5.11
N TYR A 58 -7.64 -15.21 6.15
CA TYR A 58 -8.08 -14.53 7.36
C TYR A 58 -6.93 -13.75 7.98
N TYR A 59 -7.28 -12.74 8.79
CA TYR A 59 -6.33 -11.86 9.44
C TYR A 59 -6.42 -12.04 10.95
N ASP A 60 -5.25 -12.13 11.58
CA ASP A 60 -5.05 -12.13 13.02
C ASP A 60 -4.45 -10.78 13.40
N ASP A 61 -5.25 -9.95 14.07
CA ASP A 61 -4.88 -8.60 14.48
C ASP A 61 -3.91 -8.58 15.66
N VAL A 62 -4.05 -9.52 16.59
CA VAL A 62 -3.16 -9.69 17.75
C VAL A 62 -1.74 -10.02 17.31
N GLN A 63 -1.61 -10.97 16.36
CA GLN A 63 -0.30 -11.38 15.84
C GLN A 63 0.16 -10.57 14.62
N GLN A 64 -0.71 -9.73 14.06
CA GLN A 64 -0.46 -8.95 12.84
C GLN A 64 -0.05 -9.86 11.66
N ARG A 65 -0.87 -10.89 11.43
CA ARG A 65 -0.62 -11.96 10.44
C ARG A 65 -1.77 -12.14 9.49
N VAL A 66 -1.45 -12.35 8.22
CA VAL A 66 -2.43 -12.73 7.18
C VAL A 66 -2.20 -14.18 6.82
N TYR A 67 -3.16 -15.04 7.16
CA TYR A 67 -3.14 -16.44 6.83
C TYR A 67 -3.75 -16.68 5.45
N ILE A 68 -3.16 -17.62 4.70
CA ILE A 68 -3.75 -18.11 3.43
C ILE A 68 -4.39 -19.49 3.60
N ASN A 69 -3.99 -20.22 4.64
CA ASN A 69 -4.54 -21.50 5.08
C ASN A 69 -4.21 -21.68 6.58
N LYS A 70 -4.36 -22.88 7.14
CA LYS A 70 -4.14 -23.14 8.58
C LYS A 70 -2.68 -22.99 9.03
N GLU A 71 -1.72 -23.14 8.12
CA GLU A 71 -0.29 -23.24 8.44
C GLU A 71 0.48 -22.00 7.97
N LYS A 72 0.15 -21.50 6.77
CA LYS A 72 0.93 -20.51 6.05
C LYS A 72 0.37 -19.11 6.23
N TYR A 73 1.27 -18.17 6.56
CA TYR A 73 0.91 -16.78 6.82
C TYR A 73 2.02 -15.81 6.44
N PHE A 74 1.62 -14.56 6.23
CA PHE A 74 2.50 -13.40 6.10
C PHE A 74 2.60 -12.66 7.43
N THR A 75 3.78 -12.15 7.77
CA THR A 75 4.05 -11.44 9.03
C THR A 75 4.06 -9.93 8.87
N ASN A 76 3.98 -9.20 9.99
CA ASN A 76 4.15 -7.75 10.06
C ASN A 76 3.12 -7.00 9.20
N VAL A 77 1.88 -7.49 9.20
CA VAL A 77 0.75 -6.82 8.56
C VAL A 77 -0.06 -6.15 9.66
N THR A 78 0.14 -4.84 9.85
CA THR A 78 -0.61 -4.06 10.84
C THR A 78 -2.09 -3.97 10.47
N PRO A 79 -2.99 -3.60 11.42
CA PRO A 79 -4.39 -3.36 11.09
C PRO A 79 -4.58 -2.27 10.02
N GLU A 80 -3.72 -1.25 10.01
CA GLU A 80 -3.73 -0.20 9.00
C GLU A 80 -3.39 -0.75 7.61
N LEU A 81 -2.35 -1.59 7.51
CA LEU A 81 -1.98 -2.27 6.26
C LEU A 81 -3.10 -3.20 5.79
N TRP A 82 -3.66 -4.00 6.69
CA TRP A 82 -4.73 -4.92 6.35
C TRP A 82 -5.95 -4.17 5.83
N ASN A 83 -6.33 -3.08 6.49
CA ASN A 83 -7.49 -2.26 6.13
C ASN A 83 -7.19 -1.18 5.08
N TYR A 84 -6.03 -1.21 4.42
CA TYR A 84 -5.71 -0.24 3.38
C TYR A 84 -6.56 -0.47 2.12
N HIS A 85 -7.21 0.59 1.64
CA HIS A 85 -8.10 0.56 0.49
C HIS A 85 -7.60 1.43 -0.66
N ILE A 86 -7.78 0.96 -1.89
CA ILE A 86 -7.76 1.81 -3.08
C ILE A 86 -9.12 1.66 -3.76
N GLY A 87 -9.87 2.76 -3.82
CA GLY A 87 -11.29 2.71 -4.15
C GLY A 87 -12.07 1.83 -3.17
N GLY A 88 -12.96 0.99 -3.68
CA GLY A 88 -13.76 0.07 -2.86
C GLY A 88 -13.05 -1.23 -2.46
N TYR A 89 -11.75 -1.36 -2.70
CA TYR A 89 -11.03 -2.63 -2.53
C TYR A 89 -10.00 -2.57 -1.40
N GLN A 90 -10.16 -3.47 -0.43
CA GLN A 90 -9.13 -3.80 0.55
C GLN A 90 -8.01 -4.60 -0.14
N ILE A 91 -6.89 -3.95 -0.46
CA ILE A 91 -5.97 -4.42 -1.51
C ILE A 91 -5.30 -5.74 -1.16
N LEU A 92 -4.78 -5.87 0.06
CA LEU A 92 -4.12 -7.10 0.53
C LEU A 92 -5.09 -8.29 0.48
N LYS A 93 -6.29 -8.12 1.06
CA LYS A 93 -7.33 -9.16 1.06
C LYS A 93 -7.78 -9.52 -0.35
N LYS A 94 -8.06 -8.52 -1.19
CA LYS A 94 -8.58 -8.69 -2.55
C LYS A 94 -7.61 -9.48 -3.42
N TYR A 95 -6.30 -9.21 -3.30
CA TYR A 95 -5.26 -9.93 -4.03
C TYR A 95 -5.29 -11.43 -3.76
N LEU A 96 -5.42 -11.82 -2.48
CA LEU A 96 -5.46 -13.22 -2.05
C LEU A 96 -6.79 -13.88 -2.40
N ASP A 97 -7.92 -13.20 -2.18
CA ASP A 97 -9.26 -13.72 -2.48
C ASP A 97 -9.41 -14.10 -3.96
N TRP A 98 -8.86 -13.32 -4.87
CA TRP A 98 -8.86 -13.61 -6.32
C TRP A 98 -7.97 -14.79 -6.73
N ARG A 99 -7.10 -15.25 -5.83
CA ARG A 99 -6.16 -16.36 -6.07
C ARG A 99 -6.51 -17.60 -5.25
N LYS A 100 -7.67 -17.63 -4.59
CA LYS A 100 -8.15 -18.83 -3.89
C LYS A 100 -8.16 -20.04 -4.81
N GLY A 101 -7.72 -21.18 -4.30
CA GLY A 101 -7.52 -22.43 -5.03
C GLY A 101 -6.22 -22.53 -5.81
N ARG A 102 -5.41 -21.47 -5.86
CA ARG A 102 -4.08 -21.48 -6.49
C ARG A 102 -2.98 -21.62 -5.45
N ILE A 103 -1.82 -22.09 -5.89
CA ILE A 103 -0.58 -22.09 -5.10
C ILE A 103 -0.08 -20.64 -4.98
N MET A 104 0.43 -20.27 -3.81
CA MET A 104 1.14 -19.02 -3.59
C MET A 104 2.56 -19.11 -4.19
N ASP A 105 2.63 -18.95 -5.52
CA ASP A 105 3.83 -19.00 -6.35
C ASP A 105 4.68 -17.73 -6.30
N PHE A 106 4.09 -16.61 -5.87
CA PHE A 106 4.70 -15.28 -5.83
C PHE A 106 4.65 -14.63 -4.44
N ASP A 107 4.94 -15.39 -3.39
CA ASP A 107 4.96 -14.93 -1.99
C ASP A 107 5.88 -13.71 -1.78
N LYS A 108 7.03 -13.69 -2.44
CA LYS A 108 7.96 -12.55 -2.43
C LYS A 108 7.27 -11.27 -2.91
N TYR A 109 6.49 -11.35 -3.99
CA TYR A 109 5.76 -10.19 -4.53
C TYR A 109 4.66 -9.72 -3.60
N TYR A 110 3.99 -10.63 -2.88
CA TYR A 110 3.00 -10.23 -1.89
C TYR A 110 3.67 -9.52 -0.69
N CYS A 111 4.83 -10.00 -0.23
CA CYS A 111 5.63 -9.31 0.81
C CYS A 111 6.08 -7.92 0.36
N GLN A 112 6.45 -7.79 -0.91
CA GLN A 112 6.81 -6.52 -1.53
C GLN A 112 5.62 -5.56 -1.61
N MET A 113 4.44 -6.07 -1.99
CA MET A 113 3.21 -5.27 -2.03
C MET A 113 2.84 -4.73 -0.65
N ILE A 114 2.93 -5.57 0.41
CA ILE A 114 2.77 -5.12 1.81
C ILE A 114 3.75 -3.98 2.12
N THR A 115 5.02 -4.12 1.70
CA THR A 115 6.06 -3.11 1.92
C THR A 115 5.79 -1.81 1.16
N ALA A 116 5.32 -1.91 -0.09
CA ALA A 116 4.97 -0.74 -0.89
C ALA A 116 3.81 0.03 -0.25
N ILE A 117 2.76 -0.67 0.19
CA ILE A 117 1.62 -0.04 0.88
C ILE A 117 2.07 0.66 2.18
N ALA A 118 2.95 0.02 2.97
CA ALA A 118 3.47 0.66 4.19
C ALA A 118 4.18 1.99 3.89
N LYS A 119 5.04 2.01 2.87
CA LYS A 119 5.73 3.22 2.44
C LYS A 119 4.78 4.26 1.82
N THR A 120 3.74 3.81 1.12
CA THR A 120 2.67 4.67 0.61
C THR A 120 1.96 5.37 1.75
N ILE A 121 1.57 4.66 2.81
CA ILE A 121 0.92 5.24 4.00
C ILE A 121 1.82 6.29 4.65
N GLU A 122 3.10 5.96 4.90
CA GLU A 122 4.06 6.91 5.46
C GLU A 122 4.19 8.19 4.62
N LEU A 123 4.15 8.06 3.30
CA LEU A 123 4.28 9.17 2.37
C LEU A 123 3.00 9.99 2.25
N GLN A 124 1.83 9.34 2.29
CA GLN A 124 0.53 10.00 2.34
C GLN A 124 0.41 10.88 3.57
N ASN A 125 0.79 10.37 4.76
CA ASN A 125 0.79 11.18 5.99
C ASN A 125 1.67 12.46 5.84
N LYS A 126 2.83 12.35 5.19
CA LYS A 126 3.70 13.52 4.91
C LYS A 126 3.09 14.50 3.92
N ILE A 127 2.30 14.00 2.96
CA ILE A 127 1.56 14.84 2.01
C ILE A 127 0.44 15.58 2.76
N ASP A 128 -0.33 14.87 3.59
CA ASP A 128 -1.44 15.45 4.37
C ASP A 128 -0.97 16.58 5.29
N GLU A 129 0.20 16.44 5.92
CA GLU A 129 0.82 17.48 6.76
C GLU A 129 1.09 18.80 6.02
N ILE A 130 1.34 18.75 4.71
CA ILE A 130 1.64 19.94 3.90
C ILE A 130 0.47 20.38 3.02
N TYR A 131 -0.53 19.51 2.80
CA TYR A 131 -1.60 19.73 1.84
C TYR A 131 -2.43 20.97 2.16
N ASN A 132 -2.74 21.19 3.45
CA ASN A 132 -3.50 22.38 3.88
C ASN A 132 -2.84 23.70 3.46
N LYS A 133 -1.50 23.75 3.40
CA LYS A 133 -0.76 24.95 2.98
C LYS A 133 -0.88 25.24 1.49
N ILE A 134 -1.18 24.22 0.68
CA ILE A 134 -1.36 24.36 -0.77
C ILE A 134 -2.65 25.14 -1.05
N GLU A 135 -3.67 24.91 -0.22
CA GLU A 135 -4.98 25.54 -0.36
C GLU A 135 -5.00 27.01 0.12
N GLU A 136 -3.97 27.47 0.83
CA GLU A 136 -3.89 28.85 1.33
C GLU A 136 -3.64 29.89 0.21
N ASN A 137 -2.87 29.53 -0.84
CA ASN A 137 -2.43 30.45 -1.90
C ASN A 137 -2.61 29.84 -3.30
N VAL A 138 -3.83 29.41 -3.61
CA VAL A 138 -4.17 28.77 -4.89
C VAL A 138 -4.19 29.77 -6.05
N ILE A 139 -3.62 29.39 -7.18
CA ILE A 139 -3.71 30.12 -8.45
C ILE A 139 -5.12 29.93 -9.02
N GLU A 140 -5.82 31.02 -9.29
CA GLU A 140 -7.10 31.02 -10.00
C GLU A 140 -6.88 30.95 -11.51
N PHE A 141 -7.66 30.12 -12.21
CA PHE A 141 -7.63 29.91 -13.65
C PHE A 141 -8.94 30.34 -14.30
#